data_AF-A0A962VVF4-F1
#
_entry.id   AF-A0A962VVF4-F1
#
_cell.length_a   1.000
_cell.length_b   1.000
_cell.length_c   1.000
_cell.angle_alpha   90.00
_cell.angle_beta   90.00
_cell.angle_gamma   90.00
#
_symmetry.space_group_name_H-M   'P 1'
#
loop_
_entity.id
_entity.type
_entity.pdbx_description
1 polymer ?
#
loop_
_entity_poly.entity_id
_entity_poly.type
_entity_poly.pdbx_seq_one_letter_code
_entity_poly.pdbx_strand_id
1 'polypeptide(L)' 'MQRLDPLYTHLAGFNLIEASAGTGKTYTITALYARLVVEAHIPVNRILVVTYTNA' A
#
# COMPACT_ATOMS: atom_id res chain seq x y z
N MET A 1 -16.55 9.14 1.25
CA MET A 1 -15.23 8.48 1.21
C MET A 1 -14.35 9.09 2.28
N GLN A 2 -13.64 8.27 3.06
CA GLN A 2 -12.73 8.74 4.09
C GLN A 2 -11.35 9.01 3.47
N ARG A 3 -10.69 10.10 3.89
CA ARG A 3 -9.31 10.38 3.48
C ARG A 3 -8.41 9.28 4.04
N LEU A 4 -7.66 8.62 3.16
CA LEU A 4 -6.69 7.60 3.54
C LEU A 4 -5.47 8.23 4.21
N ASP A 5 -5.07 7.68 5.35
CA ASP A 5 -3.74 7.85 5.94
C ASP A 5 -3.00 6.49 5.87
N PRO A 6 -1.92 6.37 5.08
CA PRO A 6 -1.20 5.11 4.93
C PRO A 6 -0.65 4.56 6.25
N LEU A 7 -0.39 5.40 7.26
CA LEU A 7 0.18 4.97 8.55
C LEU A 7 -0.84 4.35 9.49
N TYR A 8 -2.14 4.64 9.29
CA TYR A 8 -3.21 4.13 10.15
C TYR A 8 -4.22 3.25 9.40
N THR A 9 -4.02 3.04 8.09
CA THR A 9 -4.85 2.12 7.31
C THR A 9 -4.75 0.69 7.85
N HIS A 10 -5.87 0.00 8.00
CA HIS A 10 -5.89 -1.41 8.41
C HIS A 10 -5.18 -2.29 7.35
N LEU A 11 -4.24 -3.13 7.78
CA LEU A 11 -3.44 -3.98 6.89
C LEU A 11 -4.10 -5.33 6.55
N ALA A 12 -5.25 -5.65 7.15
CA ALA A 12 -5.98 -6.90 6.96
C ALA A 12 -7.30 -6.68 6.23
N GLY A 13 -7.76 -7.71 5.52
CA GLY A 13 -8.99 -7.65 4.73
C GLY A 13 -8.79 -6.98 3.38
N PHE A 14 -9.84 -6.33 2.87
CA PHE A 14 -9.86 -5.70 1.56
C PHE A 14 -9.98 -4.18 1.70
N ASN A 15 -9.04 -3.44 1.10
CA ASN A 15 -9.07 -1.99 1.02
C ASN A 15 -9.14 -1.55 -0.44
N LEU A 16 -10.15 -0.73 -0.77
CA LEU A 16 -10.22 -0.03 -2.05
C LEU A 16 -9.69 1.40 -1.86
N ILE A 17 -8.61 1.74 -2.56
CA ILE A 17 -7.97 3.06 -2.48
C ILE A 17 -8.14 3.77 -3.81
N GLU A 18 -8.91 4.85 -3.82
CA GLU A 18 -9.04 5.74 -4.97
C GLU A 18 -7.99 6.85 -4.91
N ALA A 19 -7.30 7.10 -6.02
CA ALA A 19 -6.24 8.09 -6.09
C ALA A 19 -6.12 8.71 -7.49
N SER A 20 -6.08 10.04 -7.55
CA SER A 20 -5.95 10.80 -8.79
C SER A 20 -4.49 10.91 -9.26
N ALA A 21 -4.26 11.50 -10.43
CA ALA A 21 -2.92 11.88 -10.87
C ALA A 21 -2.27 12.83 -9.85
N GLY A 22 -0.98 12.63 -9.56
CA GLY A 22 -0.22 13.50 -8.65
C GLY A 22 -0.50 13.34 -7.14
N THR A 23 -1.38 12.44 -6.69
CA THR A 23 -1.75 12.34 -5.25
C THR A 23 -0.90 11.35 -4.45
N GLY A 24 0.33 11.05 -4.88
CA GLY A 24 1.24 10.21 -4.11
C GLY A 24 0.94 8.70 -4.11
N LYS A 25 0.33 8.13 -5.17
CA LYS A 25 0.06 6.68 -5.31
C LYS A 25 1.26 5.80 -4.93
N THR A 26 2.43 6.09 -5.50
CA THR A 26 3.66 5.35 -5.21
C THR A 26 4.04 5.46 -3.74
N TYR A 27 3.94 6.66 -3.15
CA TYR A 27 4.19 6.88 -1.73
C TYR A 27 3.24 6.04 -0.86
N THR A 28 1.95 6.03 -1.17
CA THR A 28 0.96 5.23 -0.45
C THR A 28 1.28 3.73 -0.52
N ILE A 29 1.53 3.18 -1.72
CA ILE A 29 1.85 1.74 -1.87
C ILE A 29 3.15 1.40 -1.14
N THR A 30 4.19 2.22 -1.25
CA THR A 30 5.47 2.00 -0.56
C THR A 30 5.31 2.05 0.97
N ALA A 31 4.52 2.98 1.50
CA ALA A 31 4.24 3.06 2.93
C ALA A 31 3.50 1.79 3.40
N LEU A 32 2.44 1.37 2.71
CA LEU A 32 1.71 0.14 3.06
C LEU A 32 2.62 -1.10 2.98
N TYR A 33 3.46 -1.19 1.95
CA TYR A 33 4.44 -2.27 1.81
C TYR A 33 5.42 -2.31 2.99
N ALA A 34 6.00 -1.16 3.35
CA ALA A 34 6.92 -1.07 4.49
C ALA A 34 6.23 -1.49 5.80
N ARG A 35 4.97 -1.09 6.00
CA ARG A 35 4.19 -1.50 7.18
C ARG A 35 3.91 -3.00 7.21
N LEU A 36 3.60 -3.63 6.07
CA LEU A 36 3.44 -5.10 6.01
C LEU A 36 4.74 -5.83 6.40
N VAL A 37 5.90 -5.29 6.00
CA VAL A 37 7.21 -5.86 6.36
C VAL A 37 7.55 -5.61 7.83
N VAL A 38 7.41 -4.39 8.32
CA VAL A 38 7.92 -3.97 9.64
C VAL A 38 6.93 -4.20 10.76
N GLU A 39 5.65 -3.88 10.56
CA GLU A 39 4.61 -4.03 11.60
C GLU A 39 4.03 -5.44 11.59
N ALA A 40 3.65 -5.95 10.42
CA ALA A 40 3.04 -7.27 10.29
C ALA A 40 4.07 -8.42 10.15
N HIS A 41 5.37 -8.11 10.11
CA HIS A 41 6.46 -9.08 10.01
C HIS A 41 6.31 -10.06 8.83
N ILE A 42 5.67 -9.62 7.74
CA ILE A 42 5.48 -10.46 6.55
C ILE A 42 6.79 -10.45 5.76
N PRO A 43 7.39 -11.63 5.49
CA PRO A 43 8.58 -11.71 4.66
C PRO A 43 8.34 -11.10 3.28
N VAL A 44 9.32 -10.37 2.75
CA VAL A 44 9.24 -9.69 1.44
C VAL A 44 8.75 -10.63 0.32
N ASN A 45 9.21 -11.88 0.31
CA ASN A 45 8.82 -12.89 -0.68
C ASN A 45 7.38 -13.43 -0.54
N ARG A 46 6.63 -12.98 0.48
CA ARG A 46 5.22 -13.28 0.71
C ARG A 46 4.30 -12.10 0.39
N ILE A 47 4.84 -10.98 -0.12
CA ILE A 47 4.07 -9.79 -0.50
C ILE A 47 4.08 -9.66 -2.03
N LEU A 48 2.90 -9.72 -2.65
CA LEU A 48 2.73 -9.52 -4.09
C LEU A 48 2.33 -8.07 -4.38
N VAL A 49 3.16 -7.36 -5.14
CA VAL A 49 2.83 -6.05 -5.71
C VAL A 49 2.83 -6.19 -7.22
N VAL A 50 1.74 -5.78 -7.86
CA VAL A 50 1.56 -5.87 -9.32
C VAL A 50 1.36 -4.46 -9.88
N THR A 51 2.07 -4.15 -10.95
CA THR A 51 1.94 -2.90 -11.72
C THR A 51 1.63 -3.22 -13.18
N TYR A 52 1.14 -2.23 -13.93
CA TYR A 52 0.84 -2.40 -15.34
C TYR A 52 2.08 -2.39 -16.23
N THR A 53 3.11 -1.63 -15.85
CA THR A 53 4.32 -1.42 -16.66
C THR A 53 5.56 -1.93 -15.95
N ASN A 54 6.48 -2.54 -16.70
CA ASN A 54 7.83 -2.92 -16.23
C ASN A 54 8.87 -1.81 -16.50
N ALA A 55 8.43 -0.56 -16.48
CA ALA A 55 9.22 0.60 -16.86
C ALA A 55 10.20 1.04 -15.76
#